data_AF-A0A6C0QXR2-F1
#
_entry.id   AF-A0A6C0QXR2-F1
#
_cell.length_a   1.000
_cell.length_b   1.000
_cell.length_c   1.000
_cell.angle_alpha   90.00
_cell.angle_beta   90.00
_cell.angle_gamma   90.00
#
_symmetry.space_group_name_H-M   'P 1'
#
loop_
_entity.id
_entity.type
_entity.pdbx_description
1 polymer ?
#
loop_
_entity_poly.entity_id
_entity_poly.type
_entity_poly.pdbx_seq_one_letter_code
_entity_poly.pdbx_strand_id
1 'polypeptide(L)' 'MELVDERNGFKICEREDAELGYFSSKRYVVFHRDYDGVWIADFKSLKEAEKFCEEEDADYWGNEISKY' A
#
# COMPACT_ATOMS: atom_id res chain seq x y z
N MET A 1 -5.30 -11.17 -1.10
CA MET A 1 -5.22 -9.76 -0.62
C MET A 1 -6.60 -9.16 -0.43
N GLU A 2 -6.86 -8.56 0.74
CA GLU A 2 -8.13 -7.92 1.10
C GLU A 2 -7.93 -6.41 1.35
N LEU A 3 -8.83 -5.55 0.83
CA LEU A 3 -8.79 -4.12 1.08
C LEU A 3 -9.19 -3.83 2.52
N VAL A 4 -8.31 -3.19 3.28
CA VAL A 4 -8.53 -2.82 4.69
C VAL A 4 -9.02 -1.39 4.81
N ASP A 5 -8.39 -0.47 4.08
CA ASP A 5 -8.67 0.96 4.18
C ASP A 5 -8.35 1.70 2.86
N GLU A 6 -9.02 2.82 2.63
CA GLU A 6 -8.73 3.75 1.52
C GLU A 6 -8.69 5.18 2.07
N ARG A 7 -7.55 5.85 1.90
CA ARG A 7 -7.35 7.20 2.45
C ARG A 7 -6.29 7.98 1.69
N ASN A 8 -6.46 9.30 1.62
CA ASN A 8 -5.50 10.23 1.01
C ASN A 8 -5.01 9.83 -0.39
N GLY A 9 -5.85 9.16 -1.19
CA GLY A 9 -5.45 8.69 -2.54
C GLY A 9 -4.70 7.36 -2.56
N PHE A 10 -4.62 6.66 -1.44
CA PHE A 10 -4.00 5.33 -1.32
C PHE A 10 -5.00 4.27 -0.87
N LYS A 11 -4.75 3.03 -1.26
CA LYS A 11 -5.45 1.82 -0.81
C LYS A 11 -4.49 0.98 0.04
N ILE A 12 -4.91 0.58 1.23
CA ILE A 12 -4.16 -0.33 2.10
C ILE A 12 -4.83 -1.70 2.03
N CYS A 13 -4.09 -2.71 1.60
CA CYS A 13 -4.56 -4.09 1.57
C CYS A 13 -3.79 -4.96 2.57
N GLU A 14 -4.47 -5.88 3.23
CA GLU A 14 -3.86 -6.94 4.00
C GLU A 14 -3.57 -8.14 3.08
N ARG A 15 -2.35 -8.67 3.19
CA ARG A 15 -1.95 -9.92 2.53
C ARG A 15 -2.43 -11.10 3.35
N GLU A 16 -2.94 -12.11 2.66
CA GLU A 16 -3.30 -13.37 3.31
C GLU A 16 -2.04 -14.12 3.74
N ASP A 17 -2.12 -14.86 4.85
CA ASP A 17 -0.99 -15.62 5.38
C ASP A 17 -0.41 -16.61 4.33
N ALA A 18 -1.24 -17.12 3.41
CA ALA A 18 -0.82 -17.96 2.28
C ALA A 18 0.07 -17.23 1.26
N GLU A 19 -0.07 -15.90 1.14
CA GLU A 19 0.69 -15.06 0.20
C GLU A 19 2.01 -14.55 0.80
N LEU A 20 2.23 -14.70 2.10
CA LEU A 20 3.36 -14.10 2.81
C LEU A 20 4.73 -14.77 2.57
N GLY A 21 4.75 -16.03 2.08
CA GLY A 21 5.99 -16.74 1.74
C GLY A 21 7.06 -16.68 2.85
N TYR A 22 8.31 -16.39 2.48
CA TYR A 22 9.43 -16.20 3.43
C TYR A 22 9.43 -14.82 4.13
N PHE A 23 8.64 -13.86 3.68
CA PHE A 23 8.59 -12.48 4.19
C PHE A 23 7.36 -12.26 5.07
N SER A 24 7.14 -13.17 6.02
CA SER A 24 5.97 -13.21 6.92
C SER A 24 5.75 -11.97 7.79
N SER A 25 6.72 -11.06 7.85
CA SER A 25 6.62 -9.90 8.71
C SER A 25 5.83 -8.74 8.13
N LYS A 26 5.68 -8.64 6.79
CA LYS A 26 5.05 -7.48 6.14
C LYS A 26 3.67 -7.82 5.60
N ARG A 27 2.68 -7.55 6.43
CA ARG A 27 1.27 -7.97 6.26
C ARG A 27 0.43 -6.96 5.50
N TYR A 28 0.81 -5.68 5.50
CA TYR A 28 0.04 -4.60 4.89
C TYR A 28 0.77 -4.03 3.68
N VAL A 29 0.07 -3.81 2.58
CA VAL A 29 0.62 -3.25 1.34
C VAL A 29 -0.19 -2.02 0.96
N VAL A 30 0.50 -0.96 0.57
CA VAL A 30 -0.07 0.30 0.10
C VAL A 30 0.01 0.35 -1.42
N PHE A 31 -1.10 0.71 -2.02
CA PHE A 31 -1.29 0.91 -3.46
C PHE A 31 -1.75 2.33 -3.73
N HIS A 32 -1.48 2.83 -4.93
CA HIS A 32 -2.16 4.03 -5.39
C HIS A 32 -3.64 3.71 -5.67
N ARG A 33 -4.54 4.63 -5.36
CA ARG A 33 -5.98 4.45 -5.61
C ARG A 33 -6.28 4.24 -7.09
N ASP A 34 -5.69 5.08 -7.94
CA ASP A 34 -5.98 5.13 -9.38
C ASP A 34 -5.10 4.19 -10.23
N TYR A 35 -4.05 3.59 -9.66
CA TYR A 35 -3.19 2.62 -10.35
C TYR A 35 -3.38 1.25 -9.72
N ASP A 36 -4.37 0.52 -10.21
CA ASP A 36 -4.66 -0.82 -9.71
C ASP A 36 -3.46 -1.76 -9.91
N GLY A 37 -3.09 -2.45 -8.83
CA GLY A 37 -2.00 -3.42 -8.83
C GLY A 37 -0.59 -2.84 -8.69
N VAL A 38 -0.41 -1.51 -8.61
CA VAL A 38 0.92 -0.91 -8.40
C VAL A 38 1.24 -0.83 -6.90
N TRP A 39 2.22 -1.63 -6.48
CA TRP A 39 2.70 -1.66 -5.10
C TRP A 39 3.61 -0.46 -4.86
N ILE A 40 3.24 0.39 -3.91
CA ILE A 40 4.05 1.55 -3.50
C ILE A 40 4.98 1.14 -2.37
N ALA A 41 4.42 0.57 -1.30
CA ALA A 41 5.16 0.23 -0.09
C ALA A 41 4.49 -0.91 0.69
N ASP A 42 5.27 -1.60 1.53
CA ASP A 42 4.80 -2.72 2.35
C ASP A 42 5.30 -2.63 3.81
N PHE A 43 4.39 -2.85 4.75
CA PHE A 43 4.56 -2.59 6.18
C PHE A 43 4.17 -3.78 7.05
N LYS A 44 4.70 -3.80 8.28
CA LYS A 44 4.41 -4.87 9.25
C LYS A 44 3.08 -4.65 9.96
N SER A 45 2.72 -3.40 10.21
CA SER A 45 1.50 -3.02 10.91
C SER A 45 0.64 -2.07 10.09
N LEU A 46 -0.69 -2.15 10.31
CA LEU A 46 -1.65 -1.24 9.69
C LEU A 46 -1.31 0.22 10.00
N LYS A 47 -0.92 0.50 11.25
CA LYS A 47 -0.55 1.84 11.72
C LYS A 47 0.62 2.46 10.95
N GLU A 48 1.62 1.66 10.55
CA GLU A 48 2.72 2.15 9.71
C GLU A 48 2.25 2.49 8.30
N ALA A 49 1.36 1.66 7.73
CA ALA A 49 0.77 1.92 6.42
C ALA A 49 -0.12 3.17 6.44
N GLU A 50 -0.92 3.35 7.49
CA GLU A 50 -1.73 4.56 7.70
C GLU A 50 -0.86 5.80 7.81
N LYS A 51 0.20 5.76 8.62
CA LYS A 51 1.14 6.87 8.80
C LYS A 51 1.80 7.26 7.47
N PHE A 52 2.19 6.28 6.66
CA PHE A 52 2.69 6.53 5.31
C PHE A 52 1.66 7.28 4.46
N CYS A 53 0.40 6.84 4.46
CA CYS A 53 -0.66 7.51 3.72
C CYS A 53 -0.98 8.93 4.24
N GLU A 54 -0.64 9.25 5.50
CA GLU A 54 -0.80 10.59 6.08
C GLU A 54 0.38 11.52 5.77
N GLU A 55 1.59 10.97 5.63
CA GLU A 55 2.81 11.74 5.37
C GLU A 55 3.07 11.96 3.87
N GLU A 56 2.63 11.04 3.03
CA GLU A 56 2.92 11.02 1.60
C GLU A 56 1.82 11.64 0.74
N ASP A 57 2.23 12.15 -0.42
CA ASP A 57 1.35 12.82 -1.37
C ASP A 57 0.98 11.87 -2.52
N ALA A 58 -0.32 11.57 -2.67
CA ALA A 58 -0.79 10.66 -3.72
C ALA A 58 -0.53 11.21 -5.13
N ASP A 59 -0.63 12.53 -5.36
CA ASP A 59 -0.37 13.11 -6.67
C ASP A 59 1.11 12.97 -7.05
N TYR A 60 2.02 13.09 -6.09
CA TYR A 60 3.45 12.78 -6.31
C TYR A 60 3.62 11.33 -6.78
N TRP A 61 3.04 10.38 -6.05
CA TRP A 61 3.14 8.96 -6.41
C TRP A 61 2.47 8.65 -7.74
N GLY A 62 1.30 9.22 -8.04
CA GLY A 62 0.64 9.05 -9.32
C GLY A 62 1.47 9.58 -10.49
N ASN A 63 2.18 10.71 -10.30
CA ASN A 63 3.13 11.22 -11.28
C ASN A 63 4.36 10.33 -11.45
N GLU A 64 4.91 9.80 -10.35
CA GLU A 64 6.06 8.88 -10.43
C GLU A 64 5.68 7.58 -11.14
N ILE A 65 4.51 7.01 -10.83
CA ILE A 65 4.00 5.80 -11.50
C ILE A 65 3.80 6.06 -13.00
N SER A 66 3.22 7.21 -13.37
CA SER A 66 2.96 7.58 -14.78
C SER A 66 4.22 7.73 -15.64
N LYS A 67 5.39 7.89 -15.03
CA LYS A 67 6.66 8.05 -15.77
C LYS A 67 7.23 6.72 -16.27
N TYR A 68 6.74 5.59 -15.74
CA TYR A 68 7.18 4.24 -16.09
C TYR A 68 6.11 3.50 -16.88
#